data_AF-A0A2N3AL84-F1
#
_entry.id   AF-A0A2N3AL84-F1
#
_cell.length_a   1.000
_cell.length_b   1.000
_cell.length_c   1.000
_cell.angle_alpha   90.00
_cell.angle_beta   90.00
_cell.angle_gamma   90.00
#
_symmetry.space_group_name_H-M   'P 1'
#
loop_
_entity.id
_entity.type
_entity.pdbx_description
1 polymer ?
#
loop_
_entity_poly.entity_id
_entity_poly.type
_entity_poly.pdbx_seq_one_letter_code
_entity_poly.pdbx_strand_id
1 'polypeptide(L)'
;MKDKEEKLWLQLEKAKSLPYKQVLERKGYFGFGYPSRIEVNFKNGDKIENWSYPEKDIIFTVINGEVEGEKVKEPEQSEIETKVEESVPEEKPQP
;
A
#
# COMPACT_ATOMS: atom_id res chain seq x y z
N MET A 1 -36.21 -8.98 2.39
CA MET A 1 -35.18 -9.08 1.32
C MET A 1 -33.89 -8.36 1.73
N LYS A 2 -33.97 -7.13 2.26
CA LYS A 2 -32.83 -6.36 2.78
C LYS A 2 -31.94 -7.15 3.76
N ASP A 3 -32.52 -7.89 4.70
CA ASP A 3 -31.74 -8.65 5.69
C ASP A 3 -30.86 -9.75 5.07
N LYS A 4 -31.30 -10.34 3.93
CA LYS A 4 -30.50 -11.34 3.20
C LYS A 4 -29.34 -10.69 2.48
N GLU A 5 -29.57 -9.51 1.90
CA GLU A 5 -28.55 -8.73 1.21
C GLU A 5 -27.47 -8.24 2.18
N GLU A 6 -27.87 -7.66 3.31
CA GLU A 6 -26.95 -7.23 4.37
C GLU A 6 -26.11 -8.40 4.90
N LYS A 7 -26.74 -9.56 5.11
CA LYS A 7 -26.02 -10.78 5.52
C LYS A 7 -24.99 -11.23 4.48
N LEU A 8 -25.31 -11.12 3.19
CA LEU A 8 -24.37 -11.45 2.11
C LEU A 8 -23.20 -10.47 2.06
N TRP A 9 -23.46 -9.17 2.22
CA TRP A 9 -22.41 -8.14 2.31
C TRP A 9 -21.44 -8.42 3.46
N LEU A 10 -21.95 -8.72 4.65
CA LEU A 10 -21.14 -9.07 5.81
C LEU A 10 -20.31 -10.35 5.60
N GLN A 11 -20.84 -11.34 4.89
CA GLN A 11 -20.09 -12.56 4.55
C GLN A 11 -18.97 -12.27 3.57
N LEU A 12 -19.23 -11.45 2.55
CA LEU A 12 -18.24 -11.05 1.56
C LEU A 12 -17.08 -10.28 2.22
N GLU A 13 -17.40 -9.31 3.07
CA GLU A 13 -16.40 -8.51 3.79
C GLU A 13 -15.48 -9.39 4.66
N LYS A 14 -16.07 -10.33 5.40
CA LYS A 14 -15.32 -11.30 6.22
C LYS A 14 -14.42 -12.18 5.37
N ALA A 15 -14.96 -12.73 4.27
CA ALA A 15 -14.21 -13.63 3.39
C ALA A 15 -13.01 -12.92 2.74
N LYS A 16 -13.20 -11.67 2.27
CA LYS A 16 -12.12 -10.87 1.68
C LYS A 16 -11.02 -10.52 2.67
N SER A 17 -11.38 -10.20 3.92
CA SER A 17 -10.43 -9.80 4.96
C SER A 17 -9.64 -10.98 5.54
N LEU A 18 -10.22 -12.18 5.52
CA LEU A 18 -9.69 -13.37 6.17
C LEU A 18 -8.22 -13.70 5.81
N PRO A 19 -7.79 -13.75 4.54
CA PRO A 19 -6.41 -14.12 4.20
C PRO A 19 -5.38 -13.14 4.79
N TYR A 20 -5.63 -11.84 4.71
CA TYR A 20 -4.74 -10.80 5.26
C TYR A 20 -4.66 -10.89 6.77
N LYS A 21 -5.83 -11.03 7.42
CA LYS A 21 -5.93 -11.21 8.85
C LYS A 21 -5.13 -12.42 9.32
N GLN A 22 -5.28 -13.58 8.67
CA GLN A 22 -4.56 -14.79 9.05
C GLN A 22 -3.04 -14.64 8.94
N VAL A 23 -2.56 -13.99 7.90
CA VAL A 23 -1.11 -13.76 7.70
C VAL A 23 -0.54 -12.84 8.79
N LEU A 24 -1.27 -11.77 9.14
CA LEU A 24 -0.88 -10.81 10.17
C LEU A 24 -0.94 -11.42 11.58
N GLU A 25 -2.01 -12.16 11.90
CA GLU A 25 -2.18 -12.80 13.21
C GLU A 25 -1.09 -13.83 13.51
N ARG A 26 -0.60 -14.56 12.48
CA ARG A 26 0.54 -15.49 12.63
C ARG A 26 1.82 -14.80 13.10
N LYS A 27 1.94 -13.49 12.89
CA LYS A 27 3.10 -12.67 13.28
C LYS A 27 2.81 -11.81 14.52
N GLY A 28 1.66 -12.01 15.16
CA GLY A 28 1.26 -11.30 16.38
C GLY A 28 0.52 -9.98 16.14
N TYR A 29 0.16 -9.67 14.89
CA TYR A 29 -0.58 -8.46 14.54
C TYR A 29 -2.08 -8.75 14.55
N PHE A 30 -2.79 -8.20 15.54
CA PHE A 30 -4.23 -8.41 15.73
C PHE A 30 -5.03 -7.16 15.36
N GLY A 31 -6.31 -7.36 15.02
CA GLY A 31 -7.24 -6.25 14.75
C GLY A 31 -7.06 -5.58 13.40
N PHE A 32 -6.45 -6.30 12.43
CA PHE A 32 -6.38 -5.90 11.03
C PHE A 32 -7.43 -6.65 10.20
N GLY A 33 -8.02 -5.93 9.24
CA GLY A 33 -8.99 -6.45 8.28
C GLY A 33 -8.42 -6.50 6.87
N TYR A 34 -9.23 -6.19 5.87
CA TYR A 34 -8.75 -5.98 4.51
C TYR A 34 -7.95 -4.66 4.41
N PRO A 35 -6.76 -4.65 3.79
CA PRO A 35 -5.98 -3.41 3.62
C PRO A 35 -6.69 -2.42 2.69
N SER A 36 -6.55 -1.13 2.96
CA SER A 36 -7.19 -0.08 2.14
C SER A 36 -6.50 0.07 0.78
N ARG A 37 -5.18 -0.17 0.73
CA ARG A 37 -4.37 -0.16 -0.48
C ARG A 37 -3.38 -1.32 -0.45
N ILE A 38 -3.21 -1.95 -1.60
CA ILE A 38 -2.22 -3.01 -1.82
C ILE A 38 -1.38 -2.58 -3.01
N GLU A 39 -0.09 -2.42 -2.80
CA GLU A 39 0.88 -2.22 -3.88
C GLU A 39 1.62 -3.53 -4.11
N VAL A 40 1.72 -3.96 -5.36
CA VAL A 40 2.36 -5.23 -5.73
C VAL A 40 3.51 -4.93 -6.66
N ASN A 41 4.69 -5.42 -6.32
CA ASN A 41 5.88 -5.34 -7.15
C ASN A 41 6.60 -6.69 -7.18
N PHE A 42 7.30 -6.98 -8.28
CA PHE A 42 8.12 -8.19 -8.41
C PHE A 42 9.58 -7.78 -8.44
N LYS A 43 10.40 -8.37 -7.57
CA LYS A 43 11.85 -8.09 -7.51
C LYS A 43 12.60 -9.39 -7.33
N ASN A 44 13.58 -9.65 -8.21
CA ASN A 44 14.42 -10.87 -8.17
C ASN A 44 13.62 -12.19 -8.14
N GLY A 45 12.43 -12.21 -8.73
CA GLY A 45 11.54 -13.39 -8.74
C GLY A 45 10.57 -13.46 -7.55
N ASP A 46 10.76 -12.63 -6.52
CA ASP A 46 9.86 -12.55 -5.38
C ASP A 46 8.71 -11.58 -5.63
N LYS A 47 7.51 -11.98 -5.19
CA LYS A 47 6.34 -11.09 -5.11
C LYS A 47 6.40 -10.32 -3.81
N ILE A 48 6.52 -9.01 -3.90
CA ILE A 48 6.50 -8.08 -2.77
C ILE A 48 5.17 -7.36 -2.79
N GLU A 49 4.49 -7.32 -1.66
CA GLU A 49 3.21 -6.63 -1.46
C GLU A 49 3.32 -5.67 -0.29
N ASN A 50 2.93 -4.42 -0.47
CA ASN A 50 2.80 -3.45 0.62
C ASN A 50 1.32 -3.25 0.94
N TRP A 51 0.92 -3.62 2.16
CA TRP A 51 -0.46 -3.54 2.65
C TRP A 51 -0.62 -2.32 3.55
N SER A 52 -1.30 -1.29 3.06
CA SER A 52 -1.51 -0.04 3.80
C SER A 52 -2.79 -0.07 4.63
N TYR A 53 -2.66 0.31 5.90
CA TYR A 53 -3.75 0.49 6.86
C TYR A 53 -3.70 1.93 7.41
N PRO A 54 -4.25 2.92 6.68
CA PRO A 54 -4.14 4.34 7.03
C PRO A 54 -4.80 4.67 8.38
N GLU A 55 -5.85 3.94 8.78
CA GLU A 55 -6.50 4.10 10.10
C GLU A 55 -5.56 3.83 11.28
N LYS A 56 -4.47 3.10 11.05
CA LYS A 56 -3.48 2.70 12.05
C LYS A 56 -2.07 3.22 11.70
N ASP A 57 -1.96 4.07 10.68
CA ASP A 57 -0.72 4.68 10.19
C ASP A 57 0.41 3.67 9.89
N ILE A 58 0.05 2.48 9.40
CA ILE A 58 0.98 1.35 9.25
C ILE A 58 0.89 0.73 7.85
N ILE A 59 2.04 0.29 7.36
CA ILE A 59 2.20 -0.46 6.13
C ILE A 59 2.95 -1.74 6.46
N PHE A 60 2.38 -2.89 6.08
CA PHE A 60 3.09 -4.18 6.17
C PHE A 60 3.73 -4.51 4.83
N THR A 61 5.00 -4.91 4.85
CA THR A 61 5.68 -5.49 3.69
C THR A 61 5.60 -7.00 3.77
N VAL A 62 5.04 -7.59 2.73
CA VAL A 62 4.79 -9.03 2.61
C VAL A 62 5.54 -9.56 1.41
N ILE A 63 6.40 -10.57 1.61
CA ILE A 63 7.18 -11.19 0.53
C ILE A 63 6.70 -12.62 0.37
N ASN A 64 6.25 -12.98 -0.84
CA ASN A 64 5.73 -14.30 -1.18
C ASN A 64 4.65 -14.83 -0.21
N GLY A 65 3.86 -13.92 0.37
CA GLY A 65 2.78 -14.23 1.31
C GLY A 65 3.19 -14.27 2.79
N GLU A 66 4.45 -13.99 3.11
CA GLU A 66 4.94 -13.88 4.50
C GLU A 66 5.23 -12.42 4.89
N VAL A 67 4.81 -12.02 6.09
CA VAL A 67 5.10 -10.66 6.60
C VAL A 67 6.56 -10.61 7.05
N GLU A 68 7.31 -9.73 6.40
CA GLU A 68 8.73 -9.48 6.68
C GLU A 68 8.91 -8.33 7.68
N GLY A 69 8.01 -7.35 7.68
CA GLY A 69 8.08 -6.23 8.61
C GLY A 69 6.96 -5.22 8.46
N GLU A 70 7.00 -4.24 9.33
CA GLU A 70 6.11 -3.08 9.34
C GLU A 70 6.91 -1.79 9.17
N LYS A 71 6.28 -0.80 8.54
CA LYS A 71 6.75 0.57 8.49
C LYS A 71 5.60 1.48 8.90
N VAL A 72 5.88 2.47 9.75
CA VAL A 72 4.97 3.61 9.90
C VAL A 72 4.93 4.33 8.56
N LYS A 73 3.75 4.78 8.12
CA LYS A 73 3.66 5.57 6.89
C LYS A 73 4.49 6.84 7.10
N GLU A 74 5.63 6.96 6.43
CA GLU A 74 6.34 8.23 6.41
C GLU A 74 5.38 9.29 5.84
N PRO A 75 5.35 10.51 6.39
CA PRO A 75 4.53 11.57 5.82
C PRO A 75 4.96 11.70 4.36
N GLU A 76 4.00 11.53 3.44
CA GLU A 76 4.23 11.59 2.00
C GLU A 76 5.06 12.85 1.72
N GLN A 77 6.37 12.68 1.48
CA GLN A 77 7.13 13.68 0.78
C GLN A 77 6.55 13.65 -0.63
N SER A 78 5.51 14.47 -0.82
CA SER A 78 5.01 14.88 -2.11
C SER A 78 6.22 15.03 -3.01
N GLU A 79 6.31 14.19 -4.03
CA GLU A 79 7.27 14.30 -5.11
C GLU A 79 7.21 15.74 -5.60
N ILE A 80 8.11 16.57 -5.13
CA ILE A 80 8.37 17.85 -5.77
C ILE A 80 9.07 17.41 -7.04
N GLU A 81 8.32 17.24 -8.11
CA GLU A 81 8.85 17.23 -9.47
C GLU A 81 9.69 18.51 -9.59
N THR A 82 10.99 18.40 -9.35
CA THR A 82 11.96 19.42 -9.76
C THR A 82 11.86 19.46 -11.27
N LYS A 83 11.00 20.35 -11.75
CA LYS A 83 10.97 20.85 -13.11
C LYS A 83 12.42 21.22 -13.44
N VAL A 84 13.06 20.38 -14.25
CA VAL A 84 14.38 20.64 -14.80
C VAL A 84 14.30 22.00 -15.45
N GLU A 85 15.04 22.95 -14.90
CA GLU A 85 15.26 24.27 -15.46
C GLU A 85 15.98 24.04 -16.79
N GLU A 86 15.21 24.10 -17.89
CA GLU A 86 15.76 24.12 -19.24
C GLU A 86 16.54 25.42 -19.37
N SER A 87 17.84 25.32 -19.15
CA SER A 87 18.81 26.37 -19.40
C SER A 87 18.71 26.81 -20.86
N VAL A 88 17.99 27.90 -21.11
CA VAL A 88 18.01 28.62 -22.39
C VAL A 88 19.42 29.19 -22.57
N PRO A 89 20.20 28.80 -23.60
CA PRO A 89 21.46 29.46 -23.86
C PRO A 89 21.20 30.87 -24.40
N GLU A 90 21.68 31.85 -23.66
CA GLU A 90 21.71 33.27 -24.02
C GLU A 90 22.61 33.47 -25.26
N GLU A 91 22.01 33.57 -26.43
CA GLU A 91 22.69 33.94 -27.67
C GLU A 91 23.05 35.44 -27.58
N LYS A 92 24.31 35.73 -27.23
CA LYS A 92 24.86 37.09 -27.26
C LYS A 92 24.86 37.61 -28.70
N PRO A 93 24.28 38.79 -29.00
CA PRO A 93 24.65 39.52 -30.20
C PRO A 93 26.02 40.18 -29.95
N GLN A 94 27.04 39.78 -30.70
CA GLN A 94 28.27 40.55 -30.83
C GLN A 94 28.17 41.52 -32.03
N PRO A 95 28.83 42.68 -31.96
CA PRO A 95 28.51 43.90 -32.71
C PRO A 95 28.80 43.84 -34.22
#